data_AF-D1P3H5-F1
#
_entry.id   AF-D1P3H5-F1
#
_cell.length_a   1.000
_cell.length_b   1.000
_cell.length_c   1.000
_cell.angle_alpha   90.00
_cell.angle_beta   90.00
_cell.angle_gamma   90.00
#
_symmetry.space_group_name_H-M   'P 1'
#
loop_
_entity.id
_entity.type
_entity.pdbx_description
1 polymer ?
#
loop_
_entity_poly.entity_id
_entity_poly.type
_entity_poly.pdbx_seq_one_letter_code
_entity_poly.pdbx_strand_id
1 'polypeptide(L)'
;MWIWQQRPHVRLSLLEHQRALLLIADLLETRAQEFTYLETLDNDKPLREFCQIDTPLVVEHFRYFAGVVRSHSDEITQLDNQTLSLILSEPVGVVRQVIPWSFPFLMTAWKLALALEVGNMIVIKPSEMTSITLLTLGEILNEVLPEGTVIIVTGYGPDGQALLDHLGG
;
A
#
# COMPACT_ATOMS: atom_id res chain seq x y z
N MET A 1 -20.74 15.59 5.02
CA MET A 1 -19.66 15.98 5.94
C MET A 1 -18.81 14.72 6.15
N TRP A 2 -17.63 14.67 5.55
CA TRP A 2 -16.90 13.41 5.35
C TRP A 2 -16.06 13.04 6.57
N ILE A 3 -16.13 11.76 6.94
CA ILE A 3 -15.69 11.18 8.22
C ILE A 3 -14.15 11.06 8.32
N TRP A 4 -13.43 11.32 7.22
CA TRP A 4 -12.02 10.95 7.06
C TRP A 4 -11.02 12.01 7.54
N GLN A 5 -11.38 13.29 7.55
CA GLN A 5 -10.53 14.36 8.07
C GLN A 5 -10.49 14.43 9.61
N GLN A 6 -11.38 13.69 10.30
CA GLN A 6 -11.55 13.79 11.76
C GLN A 6 -11.11 12.54 12.54
N ARG A 7 -10.62 11.48 11.86
CA ARG A 7 -10.10 10.31 12.58
C ARG A 7 -8.69 10.61 13.10
N PRO A 8 -8.41 10.41 14.40
CA PRO A 8 -7.05 10.56 14.92
C PRO A 8 -6.15 9.55 14.22
N HIS A 9 -5.14 10.04 13.51
CA HIS A 9 -4.15 9.18 12.84
C HIS A 9 -3.33 8.46 13.91
N VAL A 10 -3.48 7.13 13.99
CA VAL A 10 -2.56 6.30 14.78
C VAL A 10 -1.27 6.21 13.96
N ARG A 11 -0.32 7.11 14.23
CA ARG A 11 1.03 7.02 13.64
C ARG A 11 1.76 5.86 14.29
N LEU A 12 2.02 4.82 13.51
CA LEU A 12 3.00 3.82 13.89
C LEU A 12 4.38 4.47 13.89
N SER A 13 5.25 4.04 14.81
CA SER A 13 6.68 4.34 14.73
C SER A 13 7.30 3.69 13.49
N LEU A 14 8.48 4.17 13.05
CA LEU A 14 9.23 3.57 11.94
C LEU A 14 9.46 2.06 12.15
N LEU A 15 9.72 1.65 13.39
CA LEU A 15 9.92 0.23 13.71
C LEU A 15 8.64 -0.60 13.57
N GLU A 16 7.50 -0.03 13.93
CA GLU A 16 6.20 -0.68 13.77
C GLU A 16 5.79 -0.73 12.30
N HIS A 17 6.03 0.31 11.50
CA HIS A 17 5.81 0.28 10.04
C HIS A 17 6.61 -0.83 9.37
N GLN A 18 7.90 -0.92 9.68
CA GLN A 18 8.73 -1.98 9.14
C GLN A 18 8.20 -3.37 9.52
N ARG A 19 7.88 -3.58 10.81
CA ARG A 19 7.37 -4.86 11.29
C ARG A 19 6.07 -5.23 10.58
N ALA A 20 5.18 -4.26 10.37
CA ALA A 20 3.95 -4.45 9.62
C ALA A 20 4.23 -4.90 8.18
N LEU A 21 5.14 -4.23 7.46
CA LEU A 21 5.48 -4.62 6.08
C LEU A 21 6.09 -6.02 6.00
N LEU A 22 6.96 -6.39 6.94
CA LEU A 22 7.52 -7.75 7.02
C LEU A 22 6.42 -8.79 7.30
N LEU A 23 5.52 -8.51 8.25
CA LEU A 23 4.43 -9.43 8.59
C LEU A 23 3.44 -9.60 7.42
N ILE A 24 3.13 -8.52 6.69
CA ILE A 24 2.34 -8.60 5.46
C ILE A 24 3.02 -9.52 4.45
N ALA A 25 4.33 -9.37 4.24
CA ALA A 25 5.08 -10.24 3.33
C ALA A 25 5.03 -11.72 3.74
N ASP A 26 5.19 -12.01 5.02
CA ASP A 26 5.18 -13.39 5.55
C ASP A 26 3.78 -14.04 5.43
N LEU A 27 2.72 -13.28 5.67
CA LEU A 27 1.33 -13.74 5.49
C LEU A 27 1.00 -13.96 4.01
N LEU A 28 1.47 -13.08 3.12
CA LEU A 28 1.37 -13.23 1.67
C LEU A 28 2.09 -14.49 1.19
N GLU A 29 3.31 -14.73 1.68
CA GLU A 29 4.10 -15.92 1.33
C GLU A 29 3.40 -17.21 1.80
N THR A 30 2.84 -17.19 3.02
CA THR A 30 2.08 -18.32 3.57
C THR A 30 0.81 -18.63 2.75
N ARG A 31 0.17 -17.59 2.20
CA ARG A 31 -1.03 -17.70 1.37
C ARG A 31 -0.73 -17.64 -0.15
N ALA A 32 0.54 -17.81 -0.56
CA ALA A 32 0.95 -17.56 -1.95
C ALA A 32 0.16 -18.38 -2.99
N GLN A 33 -0.19 -19.63 -2.68
CA GLN A 33 -0.98 -20.49 -3.57
C GLN A 33 -2.41 -19.95 -3.77
N GLU A 34 -3.03 -19.45 -2.70
CA GLU A 34 -4.36 -18.84 -2.75
C GLU A 34 -4.33 -17.59 -3.63
N PHE A 35 -3.41 -16.65 -3.37
CA PHE A 35 -3.27 -15.44 -4.18
C PHE A 35 -2.99 -15.74 -5.66
N THR A 36 -2.16 -16.73 -5.94
CA THR A 36 -1.86 -17.15 -7.32
C THR A 36 -3.12 -17.68 -8.01
N TYR A 37 -3.93 -18.47 -7.31
CA TYR A 37 -5.18 -19.01 -7.87
C TYR A 37 -6.21 -17.89 -8.11
N LEU A 38 -6.41 -17.01 -7.14
CA LEU A 38 -7.33 -15.87 -7.27
C LEU A 38 -6.92 -14.95 -8.42
N GLU A 39 -5.63 -14.65 -8.55
CA GLU A 39 -5.13 -13.81 -9.63
C GLU A 39 -5.31 -14.48 -11.00
N THR A 40 -5.17 -15.81 -11.09
CA THR A 40 -5.46 -16.56 -12.33
C THR A 40 -6.95 -16.55 -12.69
N LEU A 41 -7.84 -16.47 -11.69
CA LEU A 41 -9.28 -16.36 -11.92
C LEU A 41 -9.68 -14.96 -12.39
N ASP A 42 -9.06 -13.92 -11.81
CA ASP A 42 -9.31 -12.52 -12.17
C ASP A 42 -8.63 -12.12 -13.48
N ASN A 43 -7.45 -12.67 -13.75
CA ASN A 43 -6.59 -12.30 -14.86
C ASN A 43 -6.23 -13.56 -15.63
N ASP A 44 -6.61 -13.63 -16.91
CA ASP A 44 -6.45 -14.78 -17.81
C ASP A 44 -4.99 -15.21 -18.09
N LYS A 45 -4.02 -14.68 -17.32
CA LYS A 45 -2.61 -15.03 -17.41
C LYS A 45 -2.35 -16.43 -16.80
N PRO A 46 -1.41 -17.21 -17.35
CA PRO A 46 -1.21 -18.60 -16.91
C PRO A 46 -0.76 -18.72 -15.46
N LEU A 47 -1.35 -19.67 -14.72
CA LEU A 47 -1.01 -19.99 -13.32
C LEU A 47 0.50 -20.11 -13.06
N ARG A 48 1.24 -20.72 -13.99
CA ARG A 48 2.69 -20.90 -13.88
C ARG A 48 3.40 -19.55 -13.76
N GLU A 49 2.97 -18.56 -14.51
CA GLU A 49 3.61 -17.25 -14.53
C GLU A 49 3.34 -16.49 -13.23
N PHE A 50 2.09 -16.51 -12.73
CA PHE A 50 1.78 -15.95 -11.41
C PHE A 50 2.57 -16.61 -10.29
N CYS A 51 2.68 -17.94 -10.32
CA CYS A 51 3.35 -18.70 -9.27
C CYS A 51 4.87 -18.47 -9.26
N GLN A 52 5.47 -18.32 -10.45
CA GLN A 52 6.94 -18.25 -10.59
C GLN A 52 7.46 -16.82 -10.60
N ILE A 53 6.61 -15.82 -10.89
CA ILE A 53 7.03 -14.44 -11.12
C ILE A 53 6.25 -13.49 -10.22
N ASP A 54 4.95 -13.31 -10.47
CA ASP A 54 4.19 -12.20 -9.88
C ASP A 54 4.06 -12.32 -8.36
N THR A 55 3.62 -13.47 -7.84
CA THR A 55 3.44 -13.67 -6.40
C THR A 55 4.77 -13.54 -5.63
N PRO A 56 5.88 -14.19 -6.06
CA PRO A 56 7.19 -13.95 -5.45
C PRO A 56 7.63 -12.49 -5.50
N LEU A 57 7.42 -11.79 -6.63
CA LEU A 57 7.78 -10.38 -6.76
C LEU A 57 6.97 -9.50 -5.80
N VAL A 58 5.69 -9.78 -5.58
CA VAL A 58 4.86 -9.06 -4.62
C VAL A 58 5.41 -9.22 -3.20
N VAL A 59 5.72 -10.44 -2.77
CA VAL A 59 6.28 -10.72 -1.44
C VAL A 59 7.60 -9.97 -1.25
N GLU A 60 8.52 -10.11 -2.21
CA GLU A 60 9.81 -9.43 -2.17
C GLU A 60 9.67 -7.91 -2.18
N HIS A 61 8.64 -7.37 -2.83
CA HIS A 61 8.38 -5.93 -2.84
C HIS A 61 8.06 -5.37 -1.46
N PHE A 62 7.21 -6.06 -0.69
CA PHE A 62 6.93 -5.68 0.70
C PHE A 62 8.18 -5.79 1.58
N ARG A 63 8.99 -6.85 1.41
CA ARG A 63 10.26 -7.02 2.13
C ARG A 63 11.26 -5.92 1.79
N TYR A 64 11.36 -5.54 0.51
CA TYR A 64 12.22 -4.46 0.05
C TYR A 64 11.85 -3.14 0.72
N PHE A 65 10.58 -2.73 0.68
CA PHE A 65 10.14 -1.48 1.30
C PHE A 65 10.25 -1.51 2.83
N ALA A 66 10.10 -2.67 3.48
CA ALA A 66 10.42 -2.81 4.89
C ALA A 66 11.91 -2.52 5.21
N GLY A 67 12.81 -2.81 4.27
CA GLY A 67 14.21 -2.38 4.33
C GLY A 67 14.38 -0.87 4.15
N VAL A 68 13.66 -0.29 3.19
CA VAL A 68 13.70 1.15 2.87
C VAL A 68 13.32 2.00 4.09
N VAL A 69 12.27 1.62 4.84
CA VAL A 69 11.84 2.30 6.09
C VAL A 69 13.02 2.59 7.03
N ARG A 70 13.98 1.66 7.13
CA ARG A 70 15.15 1.82 8.03
C ARG A 70 16.29 2.65 7.44
N SER A 71 16.35 2.75 6.13
CA SER A 71 17.38 3.52 5.44
C SER A 71 17.02 5.00 5.29
N HIS A 72 15.75 5.36 5.52
CA HIS A 72 15.30 6.74 5.43
C HIS A 72 15.96 7.60 6.51
N SER A 73 16.54 8.73 6.08
CA SER A 73 17.23 9.68 6.93
C SER A 73 16.89 11.10 6.54
N ASP A 74 16.48 11.89 7.52
CA ASP A 74 16.25 13.33 7.38
C ASP A 74 17.58 14.10 7.42
N GLU A 75 17.60 15.30 6.85
CA GLU A 75 18.82 16.11 6.74
C GLU A 75 18.89 17.18 7.84
N ILE A 76 20.08 17.31 8.43
CA ILE A 76 20.39 18.33 9.44
C ILE A 76 21.63 19.07 8.98
N THR A 77 21.49 20.38 8.76
CA THR A 77 22.57 21.23 8.25
C THR A 77 22.76 22.43 9.17
N GLN A 78 23.96 22.61 9.70
CA GLN A 78 24.31 23.83 10.41
C GLN A 78 24.67 24.91 9.38
N LEU A 79 23.89 25.99 9.34
CA LEU A 79 24.10 27.08 8.38
C LEU A 79 25.14 28.08 8.90
N ASP A 80 25.13 28.33 10.21
CA ASP A 80 26.12 29.15 10.92
C ASP A 80 26.18 28.78 12.41
N ASN A 81 26.92 29.55 13.22
CA ASN A 81 27.10 29.28 14.65
C ASN A 81 25.82 29.43 15.50
N GLN A 82 24.73 29.94 14.94
CA GLN A 82 23.48 30.21 15.65
C GLN A 82 22.24 29.59 14.96
N THR A 83 22.39 28.99 13.78
CA THR A 83 21.28 28.54 12.93
C THR A 83 21.44 27.09 12.50
N LEU A 84 20.43 26.28 12.82
CA LEU A 84 20.28 24.90 12.39
C LEU A 84 19.12 24.77 11.40
N SER A 85 19.38 24.20 10.23
CA SER A 85 18.37 23.83 9.24
C SER A 85 18.01 22.35 9.42
N LEU A 86 16.72 22.07 9.56
CA LEU A 86 16.19 20.71 9.67
C LEU A 86 15.25 20.46 8.49
N ILE A 87 15.50 19.41 7.73
CA ILE A 87 14.63 18.95 6.64
C ILE A 87 14.06 17.62 7.08
N LEU A 88 12.78 17.64 7.46
CA LEU A 88 12.04 16.46 7.91
C LEU A 88 11.11 15.97 6.82
N SER A 89 11.10 14.65 6.59
CA SER A 89 10.21 14.00 5.65
C SER A 89 8.96 13.55 6.37
N GLU A 90 7.82 14.14 6.03
CA GLU A 90 6.53 13.78 6.62
C GLU A 90 5.63 13.08 5.59
N PRO A 91 4.80 12.11 6.03
CA PRO A 91 3.76 11.57 5.17
C PRO A 91 2.83 12.67 4.66
N VAL A 92 2.43 12.55 3.40
CA VAL A 92 1.51 13.50 2.75
C VAL A 92 0.09 13.40 3.30
N GLY A 93 -0.23 12.34 4.03
CA GLY A 93 -1.53 12.13 4.67
C GLY A 93 -2.33 11.04 3.97
N VAL A 94 -3.40 11.42 3.26
CA VAL A 94 -4.27 10.49 2.55
C VAL A 94 -3.89 10.38 1.08
N VAL A 95 -3.46 9.19 0.66
CA VAL A 95 -3.10 8.88 -0.72
C VAL A 95 -4.23 8.10 -1.39
N ARG A 96 -4.61 8.52 -2.60
CA ARG A 96 -5.61 7.85 -3.40
C ARG A 96 -4.99 7.12 -4.56
N GLN A 97 -5.39 5.87 -4.75
CA GLN A 97 -4.77 4.99 -5.73
C GLN A 97 -5.85 4.31 -6.56
N VAL A 98 -5.66 4.28 -7.87
CA VAL A 98 -6.46 3.50 -8.81
C VAL A 98 -5.56 2.44 -9.43
N ILE A 99 -6.02 1.19 -9.41
CA ILE A 99 -5.27 0.03 -9.91
C ILE A 99 -5.89 -0.46 -11.22
N PRO A 100 -5.12 -0.57 -12.31
CA PRO A 100 -5.60 -1.11 -13.59
C PRO A 100 -5.71 -2.65 -13.56
N TRP A 101 -6.36 -3.21 -14.58
CA TRP A 101 -6.62 -4.66 -14.71
C TRP A 101 -5.44 -5.49 -15.24
N SER A 102 -4.35 -4.88 -15.72
CA SER A 102 -3.29 -5.60 -16.43
C SER A 102 -2.46 -6.51 -15.52
N PHE A 103 -2.04 -6.00 -14.36
CA PHE A 103 -1.29 -6.75 -13.34
C PHE A 103 -1.79 -6.33 -11.94
N PRO A 104 -3.04 -6.65 -11.59
CA PRO A 104 -3.72 -6.04 -10.46
C PRO A 104 -2.99 -6.33 -9.15
N PHE A 105 -2.54 -7.55 -8.90
CA PHE A 105 -1.81 -7.89 -7.67
C PHE A 105 -0.45 -7.19 -7.57
N LEU A 106 0.34 -7.24 -8.64
CA LEU A 106 1.67 -6.64 -8.69
C LEU A 106 1.61 -5.11 -8.58
N MET A 107 0.70 -4.47 -9.32
CA MET A 107 0.49 -3.01 -9.29
C MET A 107 -0.03 -2.54 -7.94
N THR A 108 -0.86 -3.35 -7.28
CA THR A 108 -1.32 -3.10 -5.91
C THR A 108 -0.14 -3.08 -4.95
N ALA A 109 0.73 -4.08 -4.99
CA ALA A 109 1.92 -4.14 -4.14
C ALA A 109 2.83 -2.92 -4.36
N TRP A 110 3.05 -2.54 -5.63
CA TRP A 110 3.88 -1.38 -6.00
C TRP A 110 3.41 -0.07 -5.41
N LYS A 111 2.09 0.12 -5.34
CA LYS A 111 1.51 1.37 -4.84
C LYS A 111 1.27 1.34 -3.33
N LEU A 112 0.88 0.19 -2.77
CA LEU A 112 0.63 0.04 -1.34
C LEU A 112 1.93 0.08 -0.52
N ALA A 113 2.93 -0.71 -0.89
CA ALA A 113 4.16 -0.81 -0.09
C ALA A 113 4.87 0.55 0.05
N LEU A 114 4.97 1.30 -1.05
CA LEU A 114 5.51 2.66 -1.06
C LEU A 114 4.72 3.63 -0.17
N ALA A 115 3.39 3.61 -0.25
CA ALA A 115 2.57 4.53 0.52
C ALA A 115 2.57 4.19 2.01
N LEU A 116 2.57 2.89 2.36
CA LEU A 116 2.63 2.40 3.73
C LEU A 116 3.99 2.65 4.38
N GLU A 117 5.09 2.57 3.62
CA GLU A 117 6.45 2.80 4.11
C GLU A 117 6.62 4.19 4.74
N VAL A 118 6.10 5.22 4.07
CA VAL A 118 6.13 6.61 4.56
C VAL A 118 5.05 6.89 5.62
N GLY A 119 4.14 5.94 5.89
CA GLY A 119 3.08 6.08 6.88
C GLY A 119 1.84 6.84 6.41
N ASN A 120 1.52 6.75 5.11
CA ASN A 120 0.29 7.34 4.57
C ASN A 120 -0.93 6.45 4.86
N MET A 121 -2.10 7.08 4.99
CA MET A 121 -3.37 6.38 4.87
C MET A 121 -3.76 6.27 3.40
N ILE A 122 -4.39 5.18 3.01
CA ILE A 122 -4.61 4.85 1.61
C ILE A 122 -6.08 4.60 1.35
N VAL A 123 -6.61 5.23 0.31
CA VAL A 123 -7.88 4.86 -0.32
C VAL A 123 -7.56 4.28 -1.69
N ILE A 124 -7.83 2.99 -1.87
CA ILE A 124 -7.45 2.26 -3.08
C ILE A 124 -8.70 1.72 -3.78
N LYS A 125 -8.77 1.93 -5.09
CA LYS A 125 -9.84 1.41 -5.94
C LYS A 125 -9.26 0.43 -6.98
N PRO A 126 -9.57 -0.87 -6.90
CA PRO A 126 -9.23 -1.81 -7.95
C PRO A 126 -10.08 -1.59 -9.21
N SER A 127 -9.63 -2.13 -10.33
CA SER A 127 -10.47 -2.33 -11.51
C SER A 127 -11.67 -3.22 -11.17
N GLU A 128 -12.84 -2.88 -11.70
CA GLU A 128 -14.07 -3.68 -11.58
C GLU A 128 -13.95 -5.09 -12.17
N MET A 129 -12.99 -5.30 -13.08
CA MET A 129 -12.76 -6.59 -13.72
C MET A 129 -11.89 -7.52 -12.88
N THR A 130 -11.05 -6.98 -11.99
CA THR A 130 -9.97 -7.71 -11.34
C THR A 130 -9.77 -7.21 -9.90
N SER A 131 -10.78 -7.44 -9.06
CA SER A 131 -10.83 -6.89 -7.69
C SER A 131 -10.62 -7.93 -6.60
N ILE A 132 -10.75 -9.22 -6.90
CA ILE A 132 -10.80 -10.29 -5.90
C ILE A 132 -9.47 -10.36 -5.16
N THR A 133 -8.35 -10.39 -5.86
CA THR A 133 -7.02 -10.51 -5.23
C THR A 133 -6.72 -9.36 -4.27
N LEU A 134 -7.08 -8.12 -4.64
CA LEU A 134 -6.88 -6.95 -3.79
C LEU A 134 -7.84 -6.98 -2.58
N LEU A 135 -9.08 -7.43 -2.75
CA LEU A 135 -10.04 -7.56 -1.64
C LEU A 135 -9.55 -8.62 -0.63
N THR A 136 -9.02 -9.74 -1.09
CA THR A 136 -8.42 -10.77 -0.23
C THR A 136 -7.15 -10.26 0.47
N LEU A 137 -6.32 -9.47 -0.22
CA LEU A 137 -5.19 -8.78 0.43
C LEU A 137 -5.67 -7.85 1.55
N GLY A 138 -6.85 -7.23 1.39
CA GLY A 138 -7.50 -6.43 2.42
C GLY A 138 -7.66 -7.15 3.77
N GLU A 139 -7.84 -8.47 3.78
CA GLU A 139 -7.92 -9.27 5.00
C GLU A 139 -6.59 -9.28 5.76
N ILE A 140 -5.48 -9.53 5.05
CA ILE A 140 -4.13 -9.47 5.62
C ILE A 140 -3.84 -8.07 6.14
N LEU A 141 -4.19 -7.04 5.36
CA LEU A 141 -3.95 -5.65 5.75
C LEU A 141 -4.72 -5.29 7.02
N ASN A 142 -5.97 -5.75 7.18
CA ASN A 142 -6.76 -5.51 8.39
C ASN A 142 -6.23 -6.25 9.63
N GLU A 143 -5.60 -7.40 9.45
CA GLU A 143 -4.97 -8.13 10.55
C GLU A 143 -3.72 -7.42 11.07
N VAL A 144 -2.96 -6.80 10.17
CA VAL A 144 -1.63 -6.25 10.47
C VAL A 144 -1.66 -4.74 10.78
N LEU A 145 -2.49 -3.97 10.09
CA LEU A 145 -2.48 -2.51 10.14
C LEU A 145 -3.59 -1.96 11.05
N PRO A 146 -3.41 -0.77 11.63
CA PRO A 146 -4.48 -0.06 12.32
C PRO A 146 -5.71 0.14 11.44
N GLU A 147 -6.89 0.11 12.04
CA GLU A 147 -8.16 0.28 11.33
C GLU A 147 -8.17 1.60 10.54
N GLY A 148 -8.54 1.51 9.25
CA GLY A 148 -8.64 2.68 8.37
C GLY A 148 -7.32 3.12 7.75
N THR A 149 -6.20 2.43 8.00
CA THR A 149 -4.93 2.66 7.28
C THR A 149 -5.10 2.44 5.79
N VAL A 150 -5.82 1.37 5.40
CA VAL A 150 -6.16 1.08 4.01
C VAL A 150 -7.67 0.90 3.89
N ILE A 151 -8.27 1.63 2.95
CA ILE A 151 -9.69 1.55 2.63
C ILE A 151 -9.80 1.16 1.17
N ILE A 152 -10.45 0.02 0.92
CA ILE A 152 -10.69 -0.49 -0.42
C ILE A 152 -12.08 -0.06 -0.86
N VAL A 153 -12.18 0.63 -1.99
CA VAL A 153 -13.45 1.09 -2.57
C VAL A 153 -13.66 0.43 -3.92
N THR A 154 -14.74 -0.33 -4.06
CA THR A 154 -15.14 -0.96 -5.32
C THR A 154 -16.23 -0.13 -6.03
N GLY A 155 -16.35 -0.29 -7.35
CA GLY A 155 -17.31 0.44 -8.19
C GLY A 155 -16.88 0.43 -9.66
N TYR A 156 -17.66 1.01 -10.56
CA TYR A 156 -17.33 1.09 -11.99
C TYR A 156 -16.40 2.28 -12.31
N GLY A 157 -15.87 2.35 -13.54
CA GLY A 157 -15.00 3.44 -14.00
C GLY A 157 -15.42 4.87 -13.60
N PRO A 158 -16.69 5.29 -13.79
CA PRO A 158 -17.17 6.61 -13.36
C PRO A 158 -17.02 6.87 -11.84
N ASP A 159 -17.12 5.83 -11.01
CA ASP A 159 -16.91 5.91 -9.56
C ASP A 159 -15.43 6.12 -9.21
N GLY A 160 -14.52 5.71 -10.09
CA GLY A 160 -13.09 6.04 -9.98
C GLY A 160 -12.81 7.51 -10.23
N GLN A 161 -13.57 8.15 -11.12
CA GLN A 161 -13.47 9.58 -11.35
C GLN A 161 -13.86 10.37 -10.08
N ALA A 162 -14.85 9.91 -9.31
CA ALA A 162 -15.20 10.52 -8.04
C ALA A 162 -14.05 10.50 -6.99
N LEU A 163 -13.17 9.49 -7.04
CA LEU A 163 -11.97 9.42 -6.20
C LEU A 163 -10.93 10.48 -6.62
N LEU A 164 -10.80 10.72 -7.92
CA LEU A 164 -9.88 11.69 -8.52
C LEU A 164 -10.38 13.13 -8.40
N ASP A 165 -11.67 13.36 -8.64
CA ASP A 165 -12.34 14.67 -8.61
C ASP A 165 -12.52 15.21 -7.19
N HIS A 166 -12.29 14.37 -6.18
CA HIS A 166 -12.38 14.82 -4.82
C HIS A 166 -11.20 15.74 -4.50
N LEU A 167 -11.46 17.04 -4.54
CA LEU A 167 -10.55 18.09 -4.06
C LEU A 167 -10.48 18.01 -2.54
N GLY A 168 -9.37 17.50 -2.00
CA GLY A 168 -9.12 17.49 -0.57
C GLY A 168 -7.71 17.00 -0.27
N GLY A 169 -6.84 17.96 0.03
CA GLY A 169 -5.55 17.74 0.69
C GLY A 169 -5.69 17.57 2.19
#